data_AF-A0A942CA16-F1
#
_entry.id   AF-A0A942CA16-F1
#
_cell.length_a   1.000
_cell.length_b   1.000
_cell.length_c   1.000
_cell.angle_alpha   90.00
_cell.angle_beta   90.00
_cell.angle_gamma   90.00
#
_symmetry.space_group_name_H-M   'P 1'
#
loop_
_entity.id
_entity.type
_entity.pdbx_description
1 polymer ?
#
loop_
_entity_poly.entity_id
_entity_poly.type
_entity_poly.pdbx_seq_one_letter_code
_entity_poly.pdbx_strand_id
1 'polypeptide(L)'
;MLSLKATFICCLFGFILFGLAQQTPRPVTLPSVPGTADDPNPMQAILREVKQIRASIPRSNLYSFNAEITMNRLRLQVESVKALTTRIEETKASIKKLSEDSEEQRLIRKTLEERLQRTIDPIQRAGLEYAIEQLKLKVNNAFQSIQDLRAQEYRLTNQIQLEQSRVDELNNRLDALQRELESQAQKEAR
;
A
#
# COMPACT_ATOMS: atom_id res chain seq x y z
N MET A 1 -15.99 31.97 -21.89
CA MET A 1 -14.75 31.16 -21.97
C MET A 1 -15.06 29.67 -21.75
N LEU A 2 -15.78 29.02 -22.69
CA LEU A 2 -16.13 27.59 -22.56
C LEU A 2 -16.14 26.82 -23.89
N SER A 3 -15.48 27.32 -24.94
CA SER A 3 -15.55 26.74 -26.29
C SER A 3 -14.18 26.57 -26.96
N LEU A 4 -13.17 26.17 -26.19
CA LEU A 4 -11.83 25.86 -26.74
C LEU A 4 -11.29 24.49 -26.31
N LYS A 5 -11.90 23.86 -25.29
CA LYS A 5 -11.50 22.52 -24.80
C LYS A 5 -12.21 21.37 -25.51
N ALA A 6 -13.37 21.61 -26.12
CA ALA A 6 -14.14 20.58 -26.83
C ALA A 6 -13.58 20.24 -28.23
N THR A 7 -12.85 21.17 -28.85
CA THR A 7 -12.27 20.99 -30.20
C THR A 7 -10.96 20.20 -30.19
N PHE A 8 -10.23 20.17 -29.06
CA PHE A 8 -8.98 19.40 -28.95
C PHE A 8 -9.21 17.89 -28.75
N ILE A 9 -10.37 17.50 -28.23
CA ILE A 9 -10.72 16.09 -27.98
C ILE A 9 -11.16 15.38 -29.28
N CYS A 10 -11.69 16.11 -30.26
CA CYS A 10 -12.12 15.53 -31.54
C CYS A 10 -10.94 15.23 -32.50
N CYS A 11 -9.86 16.02 -32.44
CA CYS A 11 -8.71 15.83 -33.32
C CYS A 11 -7.77 14.67 -32.92
N LEU A 12 -7.74 14.28 -31.65
CA LEU A 12 -6.89 13.16 -31.19
C LEU A 12 -7.50 11.78 -31.45
N PHE A 13 -8.83 11.68 -31.56
CA PHE A 13 -9.50 10.42 -31.94
C PHE A 13 -9.49 10.17 -33.46
N GLY A 14 -9.40 11.22 -34.29
CA GLY A 14 -9.33 11.08 -35.75
C GLY A 14 -7.99 10.55 -36.28
N PHE A 15 -6.89 10.75 -35.56
CA PHE A 15 -5.56 10.32 -36.01
C PHE A 15 -5.23 8.85 -35.73
N ILE A 16 -5.92 8.20 -34.79
CA ILE A 16 -5.63 6.81 -34.41
C ILE A 16 -6.33 5.80 -35.34
N LEU A 17 -7.35 6.20 -36.09
CA LEU A 17 -8.09 5.31 -37.00
C LEU A 17 -7.68 5.39 -38.49
N PHE A 18 -6.81 6.32 -38.89
CA PHE A 18 -6.44 6.49 -40.31
C PHE A 18 -5.05 5.94 -40.69
N GLY A 19 -4.32 5.35 -39.74
CA GLY A 19 -2.96 4.82 -39.96
C GLY A 19 -2.87 3.40 -40.55
N LEU A 20 -3.98 2.70 -40.76
CA LEU A 20 -3.97 1.26 -41.13
C LEU A 20 -4.45 0.93 -42.56
N ALA A 21 -4.64 1.92 -43.43
CA ALA A 21 -5.27 1.70 -44.74
C ALA A 21 -4.43 2.04 -45.98
N GLN A 22 -3.09 1.98 -45.91
CA GLN A 22 -2.24 2.06 -47.11
C GLN A 22 -1.08 1.06 -47.07
N GLN A 23 -1.37 -0.20 -47.38
CA GLN A 23 -0.40 -1.08 -48.02
C GLN A 23 -1.00 -1.54 -49.35
N THR A 24 -0.69 -0.79 -50.40
CA THR A 24 -0.91 -1.22 -51.78
C THR A 24 0.03 -2.40 -52.08
N PRO A 25 -0.47 -3.50 -52.68
CA PRO A 25 0.40 -4.58 -53.12
C PRO A 25 1.29 -4.09 -54.28
N ARG A 26 2.61 -4.04 -54.06
CA ARG A 26 3.58 -3.88 -55.16
C ARG A 26 3.50 -5.12 -56.06
N PRO A 27 3.39 -5.00 -57.39
CA PRO A 27 3.57 -6.12 -58.29
C PRO A 27 5.03 -6.58 -58.22
N VAL A 28 5.24 -7.80 -57.72
CA VAL A 28 6.53 -8.48 -57.76
C VAL A 28 6.72 -9.01 -59.18
N THR A 29 7.51 -8.30 -59.98
CA THR A 29 8.12 -8.85 -61.19
C THR A 29 9.18 -9.87 -60.77
N LEU A 30 8.89 -11.15 -61.00
CA LEU A 30 9.87 -12.23 -60.85
C LEU A 30 10.94 -12.12 -61.94
N PRO A 31 12.23 -11.98 -61.62
CA PRO A 31 13.28 -12.43 -62.52
C PRO A 31 13.34 -13.95 -62.47
N SER A 32 13.14 -14.61 -63.61
CA SER A 32 13.41 -16.04 -63.78
C SER A 32 14.93 -16.28 -63.72
N VAL A 33 15.39 -16.87 -62.61
CA VAL A 33 16.75 -17.42 -62.49
C VAL A 33 16.64 -18.94 -62.54
N PRO A 34 17.34 -19.62 -63.46
CA PRO A 34 17.34 -21.08 -63.51
C PRO A 34 18.25 -21.66 -62.43
N GLY A 35 17.67 -22.53 -61.60
CA GLY A 35 18.32 -23.65 -60.90
C GLY A 35 19.53 -23.36 -59.99
N THR A 36 19.37 -23.57 -58.68
CA THR A 36 20.30 -24.38 -57.88
C THR A 36 19.68 -24.70 -56.51
N ALA A 37 20.07 -25.88 -56.00
CA ALA A 37 19.51 -26.66 -54.91
C ALA A 37 19.24 -25.97 -53.55
N ASP A 38 18.34 -26.61 -52.79
CA ASP A 38 17.99 -26.42 -51.36
C ASP A 38 17.21 -25.18 -50.95
N ASP A 39 15.96 -25.08 -51.43
CA ASP A 39 14.99 -24.09 -50.95
C ASP A 39 14.17 -24.71 -49.78
N PRO A 40 14.37 -24.30 -48.51
CA PRO A 40 13.54 -24.77 -47.42
C PRO A 40 12.13 -24.20 -47.65
N ASN A 41 11.21 -25.10 -48.03
CA ASN A 41 9.79 -24.88 -48.25
C ASN A 41 9.27 -23.54 -47.64
N PRO A 42 8.78 -22.58 -48.44
CA PRO A 42 8.39 -21.24 -47.95
C PRO A 42 7.36 -21.29 -46.81
N MET A 43 6.58 -22.37 -46.71
CA MET A 43 5.69 -22.65 -45.60
C MET A 43 6.43 -22.87 -44.26
N GLN A 44 7.62 -23.51 -44.29
CA GLN A 44 8.50 -23.70 -43.14
C GLN A 44 9.18 -22.39 -42.71
N ALA A 45 9.47 -21.49 -43.64
CA ALA A 45 10.00 -20.16 -43.33
C ALA A 45 8.99 -19.32 -42.54
N ILE A 46 7.73 -19.28 -42.99
CA ILE A 46 6.64 -18.56 -42.30
C ILE A 46 6.33 -19.20 -40.93
N LEU A 47 6.34 -20.53 -40.82
CA LEU A 47 6.17 -21.22 -39.53
C LEU A 47 7.31 -20.94 -38.54
N ARG A 48 8.55 -20.74 -39.02
CA ARG A 48 9.66 -20.28 -38.19
C ARG A 48 9.44 -18.85 -37.70
N GLU A 49 9.04 -17.94 -38.59
CA GLU A 49 8.76 -16.56 -38.20
C GLU A 49 7.60 -16.46 -37.20
N VAL A 50 6.50 -17.20 -37.40
CA VAL A 50 5.38 -17.24 -36.44
C VAL A 50 5.82 -17.86 -35.10
N LYS A 51 6.66 -18.90 -35.10
CA LYS A 51 7.26 -19.43 -33.86
C LYS A 51 8.14 -18.39 -33.18
N GLN A 52 8.88 -17.59 -33.94
CA GLN A 52 9.81 -16.58 -33.44
C GLN A 52 9.06 -15.38 -32.87
N ILE A 53 7.99 -14.93 -33.53
CA ILE A 53 7.05 -13.90 -33.06
C ILE A 53 6.27 -14.38 -31.82
N ARG A 54 5.80 -15.63 -31.82
CA ARG A 54 5.10 -16.23 -30.67
C ARG A 54 6.05 -16.50 -29.49
N ALA A 55 7.35 -16.66 -29.74
CA ALA A 55 8.37 -16.75 -28.70
C ALA A 55 8.78 -15.38 -28.12
N SER A 56 8.69 -14.30 -28.90
CA SER A 56 9.10 -12.95 -28.49
C SER A 56 8.01 -12.13 -27.79
N ILE A 57 6.72 -12.42 -28.02
CA ILE A 57 5.60 -11.58 -27.54
C ILE A 57 5.08 -11.85 -26.10
N PRO A 58 5.25 -13.01 -25.42
CA PRO A 58 4.63 -13.22 -24.10
C PRO A 58 5.46 -12.76 -22.90
N ARG A 59 6.79 -12.90 -22.94
CA ARG A 59 7.60 -12.84 -21.69
C ARG A 59 7.74 -11.42 -21.15
N SER A 60 8.12 -10.46 -21.99
CA SER A 60 8.24 -9.04 -21.62
C SER A 60 6.93 -8.45 -21.05
N ASN A 61 5.78 -8.81 -21.65
CA ASN A 61 4.47 -8.37 -21.18
C ASN A 61 4.09 -8.99 -19.82
N LEU A 62 4.44 -10.26 -19.57
CA LEU A 62 4.18 -10.92 -18.28
C LEU A 62 5.03 -10.32 -17.15
N TYR A 63 6.31 -10.00 -17.39
CA TYR A 63 7.13 -9.33 -16.39
C TYR A 63 6.62 -7.93 -16.04
N SER A 64 6.23 -7.16 -17.05
CA SER A 64 5.66 -5.81 -16.86
C SER A 64 4.36 -5.87 -16.06
N PHE A 65 3.46 -6.80 -16.38
CA PHE A 65 2.21 -7.01 -15.65
C PHE A 65 2.45 -7.47 -14.20
N ASN A 66 3.38 -8.40 -13.97
CA ASN A 66 3.74 -8.87 -12.63
C ASN A 66 4.38 -7.76 -11.78
N ALA A 67 5.22 -6.91 -12.38
CA ALA A 67 5.80 -5.75 -11.72
C ALA A 67 4.71 -4.74 -11.33
N GLU A 68 3.76 -4.45 -12.23
CA GLU A 68 2.63 -3.55 -11.95
C GLU A 68 1.75 -4.06 -10.79
N ILE A 69 1.40 -5.35 -10.78
CA ILE A 69 0.65 -5.96 -9.67
C ILE A 69 1.44 -5.86 -8.37
N THR A 70 2.73 -6.19 -8.39
CA THR A 70 3.55 -6.18 -7.18
C THR A 70 3.71 -4.77 -6.63
N MET A 71 3.88 -3.78 -7.50
CA MET A 71 3.93 -2.37 -7.13
C MET A 71 2.59 -1.88 -6.54
N ASN A 72 1.47 -2.26 -7.15
CA ASN A 72 0.14 -1.92 -6.61
C ASN A 72 -0.09 -2.55 -5.23
N ARG A 73 0.31 -3.81 -5.04
CA ARG A 73 0.29 -4.46 -3.72
C ARG A 73 1.19 -3.76 -2.72
N LEU A 74 2.40 -3.37 -3.11
CA LEU A 74 3.33 -2.63 -2.26
C LEU A 74 2.72 -1.30 -1.80
N ARG A 75 2.11 -0.54 -2.72
CA ARG A 75 1.42 0.73 -2.39
C ARG A 75 0.32 0.53 -1.35
N LEU A 76 -0.54 -0.48 -1.53
CA LEU A 76 -1.60 -0.81 -0.57
C LEU A 76 -1.02 -1.18 0.80
N GLN A 77 0.09 -1.90 0.83
CA GLN A 77 0.73 -2.29 2.09
C GLN A 77 1.41 -1.14 2.81
N VAL A 78 2.05 -0.23 2.07
CA VAL A 78 2.61 1.01 2.65
C VAL A 78 1.50 1.90 3.22
N GLU A 79 0.36 1.99 2.53
CA GLU A 79 -0.81 2.72 3.03
C GLU A 79 -1.38 2.08 4.31
N SER A 80 -1.48 0.75 4.34
CA SER A 80 -1.89 -0.01 5.53
C SER A 80 -0.95 0.24 6.72
N VAL A 81 0.37 0.16 6.52
CA VAL A 81 1.37 0.47 7.55
C VAL A 81 1.22 1.90 8.05
N LYS A 82 1.02 2.86 7.15
CA LYS A 82 0.81 4.26 7.53
C LYS A 82 -0.45 4.43 8.39
N ALA A 83 -1.57 3.82 8.00
CA ALA A 83 -2.81 3.88 8.74
C ALA A 83 -2.67 3.26 10.15
N LEU A 84 -2.02 2.09 10.25
CA LEU A 84 -1.73 1.44 11.53
C LEU A 84 -0.80 2.30 12.41
N THR A 85 0.20 2.95 11.80
CA THR A 85 1.13 3.85 12.49
C THR A 85 0.40 5.08 13.04
N THR A 86 -0.52 5.68 12.28
CA THR A 86 -1.34 6.78 12.80
C THR A 86 -2.19 6.31 13.99
N ARG A 87 -2.82 5.13 13.88
CA ARG A 87 -3.68 4.60 14.93
C ARG A 87 -2.94 4.25 16.22
N ILE A 88 -1.69 3.78 16.14
CA ILE A 88 -0.89 3.53 17.34
C ILE A 88 -0.48 4.83 18.03
N GLU A 89 -0.14 5.87 17.28
CA GLU A 89 0.19 7.19 17.85
C GLU A 89 -1.03 7.84 18.52
N GLU A 90 -2.22 7.73 17.93
CA GLU A 90 -3.48 8.15 18.57
C GLU A 90 -3.78 7.37 19.87
N THR A 91 -3.51 6.06 19.86
CA THR A 91 -3.68 5.19 21.04
C THR A 91 -2.72 5.62 22.16
N LYS A 92 -1.44 5.85 21.83
CA LYS A 92 -0.43 6.35 22.78
C LYS A 92 -0.79 7.72 23.35
N ALA A 93 -1.27 8.64 22.50
CA ALA A 93 -1.73 9.95 22.94
C ALA A 93 -2.91 9.83 23.92
N SER A 94 -3.84 8.92 23.65
CA SER A 94 -4.98 8.64 24.53
C SER A 94 -4.54 8.07 25.88
N ILE A 95 -3.59 7.12 25.88
CA ILE A 95 -3.00 6.56 27.12
C ILE A 95 -2.33 7.66 27.93
N LYS A 96 -1.52 8.51 27.28
CA LYS A 96 -0.81 9.61 27.95
C LYS A 96 -1.81 10.56 28.62
N LYS A 97 -2.79 11.05 27.87
CA LYS A 97 -3.83 11.95 28.40
C LYS A 97 -4.56 11.34 29.59
N LEU A 98 -5.02 10.09 29.46
CA LEU A 98 -5.76 9.44 30.53
C LEU A 98 -4.90 9.17 31.77
N SER A 99 -3.60 8.96 31.58
CA SER A 99 -2.64 8.83 32.69
C SER A 99 -2.44 10.16 33.42
N GLU A 100 -2.28 11.25 32.68
CA GLU A 100 -2.16 12.61 33.23
C GLU A 100 -3.43 12.99 34.01
N ASP A 101 -4.61 12.80 33.41
CA ASP A 101 -5.90 13.06 34.07
C ASP A 101 -6.05 12.21 35.35
N SER A 102 -5.67 10.93 35.31
CA SER A 102 -5.74 10.02 36.47
C SER A 102 -4.81 10.46 37.62
N GLU A 103 -3.60 10.92 37.31
CA GLU A 103 -2.68 11.46 38.31
C GLU A 103 -3.21 12.76 38.92
N GLU A 104 -3.81 13.65 38.13
CA GLU A 104 -4.49 14.85 38.66
C GLU A 104 -5.61 14.46 39.64
N GLN A 105 -6.47 13.51 39.27
CA GLN A 105 -7.54 13.03 40.17
C GLN A 105 -6.97 12.41 41.45
N ARG A 106 -5.83 11.71 41.40
CA ARG A 106 -5.15 11.17 42.60
C ARG A 106 -4.65 12.28 43.52
N LEU A 107 -4.08 13.35 42.98
CA LEU A 107 -3.63 14.51 43.75
C LEU A 107 -4.80 15.24 44.42
N ILE A 108 -5.89 15.47 43.68
CA ILE A 108 -7.12 16.06 44.23
C ILE A 108 -7.66 15.17 45.35
N ARG A 109 -7.73 13.85 45.14
CA ARG A 109 -8.21 12.91 46.16
C ARG A 109 -7.38 12.99 47.43
N LYS A 110 -6.05 12.99 47.31
CA LYS A 110 -5.14 13.12 48.46
C LYS A 110 -5.40 14.42 49.25
N THR A 111 -5.63 15.52 48.54
CA THR A 111 -5.93 16.81 49.16
C THR A 111 -7.27 16.78 49.91
N LEU A 112 -8.29 16.11 49.37
CA LEU A 112 -9.56 15.91 50.05
C LEU A 112 -9.43 14.96 51.25
N GLU A 113 -8.62 13.91 51.16
CA GLU A 113 -8.31 13.01 52.28
C GLU A 113 -7.64 13.76 53.44
N GLU A 114 -6.68 14.64 53.16
CA GLU A 114 -6.05 15.50 54.18
C GLU A 114 -7.04 16.48 54.81
N ARG A 115 -7.96 17.05 54.02
CA ARG A 115 -9.03 17.93 54.53
C ARG A 115 -10.03 17.17 55.39
N LEU A 116 -10.39 15.96 54.98
CA LEU A 116 -11.31 15.09 55.71
C LEU A 116 -10.81 14.79 57.13
N GLN A 117 -9.51 14.53 57.28
CA GLN A 117 -8.88 14.29 58.58
C GLN A 117 -9.02 15.46 59.56
N ARG A 118 -9.13 16.69 59.05
CA ARG A 118 -9.24 17.92 59.86
C ARG A 118 -10.67 18.40 60.03
N THR A 119 -11.64 17.75 59.39
CA THR A 119 -13.05 18.17 59.39
C THR A 119 -13.80 17.50 60.53
N ILE A 120 -14.39 18.31 61.40
CA ILE A 120 -15.16 17.87 62.58
C ILE A 120 -16.66 17.78 62.26
N ASP A 121 -17.18 18.70 61.45
CA ASP A 121 -18.60 18.75 61.10
C ASP A 121 -19.05 17.50 60.34
N PRO A 122 -20.03 16.72 60.86
CA PRO A 122 -20.47 15.47 60.25
C PRO A 122 -21.01 15.61 58.82
N ILE A 123 -21.69 16.73 58.51
CA ILE A 123 -22.30 16.95 57.20
C ILE A 123 -21.21 17.22 56.15
N GLN A 124 -20.27 18.12 56.45
CA GLN A 124 -19.11 18.36 55.59
C GLN A 124 -18.26 17.11 55.41
N ARG A 125 -18.10 16.31 56.47
CA ARG A 125 -17.37 15.06 56.43
C ARG A 125 -17.98 14.06 55.44
N ALA A 126 -19.29 13.84 55.50
CA ALA A 126 -19.99 12.95 54.58
C ALA A 126 -19.87 13.41 53.12
N GLY A 127 -19.92 14.72 52.86
CA GLY A 127 -19.71 15.29 51.52
C GLY A 127 -18.30 15.04 50.98
N LEU A 128 -17.27 15.17 51.81
CA LEU A 128 -15.88 14.86 51.44
C LEU A 128 -15.66 13.37 51.20
N GLU A 129 -16.21 12.50 52.04
CA GLU A 129 -16.15 11.04 51.87
C GLU A 129 -16.79 10.62 50.53
N TYR A 130 -17.97 11.16 50.21
CA TYR A 130 -18.61 10.92 48.92
C TYR A 130 -17.73 11.38 47.74
N ALA A 131 -17.15 12.59 47.81
CA ALA A 131 -16.28 13.10 46.76
C ALA A 131 -15.02 12.22 46.57
N ILE A 132 -14.40 11.76 47.66
CA ILE A 132 -13.25 10.85 47.64
C ILE A 132 -13.62 9.53 46.96
N GLU A 133 -14.76 8.94 47.29
CA GLU A 133 -15.22 7.69 46.66
C GLU A 133 -15.48 7.88 45.16
N GLN A 134 -16.09 8.99 44.73
CA GLN A 134 -16.25 9.31 43.32
C GLN A 134 -14.91 9.42 42.58
N LEU A 135 -13.90 10.03 43.20
CA LEU A 135 -12.55 10.12 42.64
C LEU A 135 -11.87 8.74 42.56
N LYS A 136 -12.04 7.87 43.56
CA LYS A 136 -11.54 6.50 43.51
C LYS A 136 -12.14 5.73 42.34
N LEU A 137 -13.45 5.82 42.13
CA LEU A 137 -14.11 5.19 40.99
C LEU A 137 -13.56 5.70 39.66
N LYS A 138 -13.40 7.02 39.50
CA LYS A 138 -12.81 7.60 38.28
C LYS A 138 -11.38 7.10 38.02
N VAL A 139 -10.53 7.05 39.04
CA VAL A 139 -9.15 6.55 38.93
C VAL A 139 -9.12 5.07 38.56
N ASN A 140 -9.99 4.26 39.16
CA ASN A 140 -10.08 2.83 38.84
C ASN A 140 -10.57 2.59 37.41
N ASN A 141 -11.57 3.36 36.95
CA ASN A 141 -12.05 3.28 35.57
C ASN A 141 -10.96 3.72 34.58
N ALA A 142 -10.26 4.81 34.86
CA ALA A 142 -9.13 5.27 34.06
C ALA A 142 -8.03 4.20 33.98
N PHE A 143 -7.72 3.52 35.09
CA PHE A 143 -6.77 2.42 35.11
C PHE A 143 -7.18 1.26 34.20
N GLN A 144 -8.45 0.82 34.26
CA GLN A 144 -8.96 -0.24 33.38
C GLN A 144 -8.88 0.17 31.91
N SER A 145 -9.34 1.39 31.58
CA SER A 145 -9.25 1.92 30.21
C SER A 145 -7.81 2.04 29.70
N ILE A 146 -6.85 2.42 30.55
CA ILE A 146 -5.41 2.41 30.20
C ILE A 146 -4.93 0.98 29.89
N GLN A 147 -5.35 -0.03 30.67
CA GLN A 147 -4.97 -1.41 30.39
C GLN A 147 -5.52 -1.91 29.05
N ASP A 148 -6.78 -1.60 28.76
CA ASP A 148 -7.41 -1.95 27.48
C ASP A 148 -6.70 -1.29 26.29
N LEU A 149 -6.36 0.00 26.42
CA LEU A 149 -5.61 0.74 25.41
C LEU A 149 -4.19 0.19 25.23
N ARG A 150 -3.51 -0.24 26.29
CA ARG A 150 -2.19 -0.91 26.19
C ARG A 150 -2.29 -2.25 25.49
N ALA A 151 -3.34 -3.03 25.77
CA ALA A 151 -3.59 -4.28 25.04
C ALA A 151 -3.89 -4.01 23.56
N GLN A 152 -4.56 -2.90 23.23
CA GLN A 152 -4.74 -2.45 21.85
C GLN A 152 -3.42 -2.00 21.20
N GLU A 153 -2.59 -1.24 21.90
CA GLU A 153 -1.26 -0.81 21.45
C GLU A 153 -0.38 -2.03 21.10
N TYR A 154 -0.37 -3.05 21.95
CA TYR A 154 0.35 -4.30 21.68
C TYR A 154 -0.15 -5.00 20.41
N ARG A 155 -1.48 -5.09 20.23
CA ARG A 155 -2.08 -5.67 19.02
C ARG A 155 -1.71 -4.88 17.77
N LEU A 156 -1.78 -3.55 17.82
CA LEU A 156 -1.40 -2.69 16.70
C LEU A 156 0.09 -2.81 16.36
N THR A 157 0.95 -2.89 17.37
CA THR A 157 2.40 -3.08 17.20
C THR A 157 2.70 -4.39 16.45
N ASN A 158 2.05 -5.49 16.86
CA ASN A 158 2.20 -6.77 16.18
C ASN A 158 1.69 -6.73 14.73
N GLN A 159 0.59 -6.02 14.47
CA GLN A 159 0.05 -5.84 13.12
C GLN A 159 1.01 -5.03 12.24
N ILE A 160 1.58 -3.95 12.77
CA ILE A 160 2.59 -3.15 12.05
C ILE A 160 3.79 -4.02 11.69
N GLN A 161 4.31 -4.80 12.63
CA GLN A 161 5.46 -5.68 12.37
C GLN A 161 5.15 -6.72 11.28
N LEU A 162 3.94 -7.29 11.29
CA LEU A 162 3.49 -8.21 10.25
C LEU A 162 3.41 -7.52 8.89
N GLU A 163 2.80 -6.33 8.80
CA GLU A 163 2.71 -5.61 7.52
C GLU A 163 4.07 -5.13 7.02
N GLN A 164 4.98 -4.71 7.91
CA GLN A 164 6.36 -4.40 7.55
C GLN A 164 7.08 -5.61 6.94
N SER A 165 6.94 -6.80 7.54
CA SER A 165 7.52 -8.02 6.97
C SER A 165 6.97 -8.36 5.57
N ARG A 166 5.68 -8.08 5.33
CA ARG A 166 5.06 -8.24 4.00
C ARG A 166 5.56 -7.20 3.00
N VAL A 167 5.77 -5.97 3.43
CA VAL A 167 6.39 -4.92 2.61
C VAL A 167 7.80 -5.35 2.19
N ASP A 168 8.60 -5.85 3.14
CA ASP A 168 9.95 -6.34 2.86
C ASP A 168 9.95 -7.52 1.89
N GLU A 169 9.01 -8.47 2.05
CA GLU A 169 8.84 -9.57 1.10
C GLU A 169 8.49 -9.09 -0.31
N LEU A 170 7.57 -8.12 -0.45
CA LEU A 170 7.19 -7.55 -1.74
C LEU A 170 8.35 -6.79 -2.40
N ASN A 171 9.14 -6.04 -1.62
CA ASN A 171 10.34 -5.37 -2.10
C ASN A 171 11.37 -6.39 -2.62
N ASN A 172 11.64 -7.45 -1.85
CA ASN A 172 12.55 -8.52 -2.27
C ASN A 172 12.09 -9.20 -3.58
N ARG A 173 10.77 -9.37 -3.78
CA ARG A 173 10.21 -9.90 -5.02
C ARG A 173 10.39 -8.93 -6.20
N LEU A 174 10.22 -7.62 -5.98
CA LEU A 174 10.50 -6.60 -7.00
C LEU A 174 11.98 -6.60 -7.40
N ASP A 175 12.89 -6.65 -6.43
CA ASP A 175 14.34 -6.69 -6.68
C ASP A 175 14.76 -7.96 -7.43
N ALA A 176 14.10 -9.09 -7.16
CA ALA A 176 14.32 -10.33 -7.89
C ALA A 176 13.83 -10.24 -9.34
N LEU A 177 12.64 -9.69 -9.57
CA LEU A 177 12.11 -9.44 -10.91
C LEU A 177 13.00 -8.49 -11.71
N GLN A 178 13.49 -7.42 -11.09
CA GLN A 178 14.41 -6.48 -11.73
C GLN A 178 15.72 -7.16 -12.15
N ARG A 179 16.33 -7.95 -11.26
CA ARG A 179 17.55 -8.71 -11.59
C ARG A 179 17.32 -9.74 -12.70
N GLU A 180 16.16 -10.39 -12.72
CA GLU A 180 15.82 -11.34 -13.79
C GLU A 180 15.69 -10.63 -15.14
N LEU A 181 14.99 -9.49 -15.18
CA LEU A 181 14.84 -8.62 -16.35
C LEU A 181 16.22 -8.14 -16.88
N GLU A 182 17.09 -7.65 -15.99
CA GLU A 182 18.45 -7.22 -16.34
C GLU A 182 19.27 -8.39 -16.93
N SER A 183 19.15 -9.58 -16.35
CA SER A 183 19.86 -10.78 -16.84
C SER A 183 19.37 -11.22 -18.23
N GLN A 184 18.06 -11.06 -18.52
CA GLN A 184 17.50 -11.40 -19.82
C GLN A 184 17.93 -10.39 -20.88
N ALA A 185 17.88 -9.09 -20.56
CA ALA A 185 18.37 -8.04 -21.45
C ALA A 185 19.85 -8.23 -21.81
N GLN A 186 20.69 -8.65 -20.85
CA GLN A 186 22.10 -8.98 -21.11
C GLN A 186 22.29 -10.20 -22.02
N LYS A 187 21.40 -11.20 -21.94
CA LYS A 187 21.43 -12.38 -22.82
C LYS A 187 20.98 -12.06 -24.23
N GLU A 188 20.02 -11.16 -24.41
CA GLU A 188 19.56 -10.72 -25.74
C GLU A 188 20.56 -9.79 -26.44
N ALA A 189 21.43 -9.12 -25.69
CA ALA A 189 22.47 -8.23 -26.22
C ALA A 189 23.78 -8.96 -26.61
N ARG A 190 23.92 -10.26 -26.33
CA ARG A 190 25.10 -11.09 -26.66
C ARG A 190 24.80 -12.01 -27.83
#